data_AF-A0A7C3TFS9-F1
#
_entry.id   AF-A0A7C3TFS9-F1
#
_cell.length_a   1.000
_cell.length_b   1.000
_cell.length_c   1.000
_cell.angle_alpha   90.00
_cell.angle_beta   90.00
_cell.angle_gamma   90.00
#
_symmetry.space_group_name_H-M   'P 1'
#
loop_
_entity.id
_entity.type
_entity.pdbx_description
1 polymer ?
#
loop_
_entity_poly.entity_id
_entity_poly.type
_entity_poly.pdbx_seq_one_letter_code
_entity_poly.pdbx_strand_id
1 'polypeptide(L)'
;MSPPPEPIRSDSTSASDEERILVQLEVQAEKLRRISQRMASRGKELFESCVRAQQLGDNATASMYAGEVAQLRKISSVVVKGELSLEKVALRLRSIRDFRQAVGVVGPAIKVIQQIGSELKDIAPEVSTSLRELDEKLDDIFISSGSVPSGFSDEAVVDQEAKKILQEASVVAEQRIRTSFPDMQQSYPSWEMGRRT
;
A
#
# COMPACT_ATOMS: atom_id res chain seq x y z
N MET A 1 -12.82 -14.08 51.01
CA MET A 1 -13.39 -13.11 50.05
C MET A 1 -12.46 -13.06 48.85
N SER A 2 -12.90 -13.55 47.70
CA SER A 2 -12.15 -13.37 46.44
C SER A 2 -12.17 -11.89 46.04
N PRO A 3 -11.08 -11.36 45.45
CA PRO A 3 -11.09 -10.01 44.95
C PRO A 3 -12.17 -9.85 43.86
N PRO A 4 -12.81 -8.67 43.76
CA PRO A 4 -13.81 -8.41 42.74
C PRO A 4 -13.17 -8.54 41.35
N PRO A 5 -13.90 -9.06 40.34
CA PRO A 5 -13.41 -9.12 38.97
C PRO A 5 -13.06 -7.71 38.49
N GLU A 6 -11.87 -7.55 37.92
CA GLU A 6 -11.46 -6.28 37.32
C GLU A 6 -12.43 -5.87 36.21
N PRO A 7 -12.76 -4.57 36.08
CA PRO A 7 -13.62 -4.11 35.00
C PRO A 7 -12.93 -4.33 33.65
N ILE A 8 -13.65 -4.95 32.72
CA ILE A 8 -13.24 -5.08 31.31
C ILE A 8 -13.09 -3.65 30.75
N ARG A 9 -11.87 -3.13 30.76
CA ARG A 9 -11.47 -1.92 30.04
C ARG A 9 -10.85 -2.36 28.71
N SER A 10 -11.40 -2.00 27.54
CA SER A 10 -10.56 -1.65 26.36
C SER A 10 -11.25 -1.40 25.00
N ASP A 11 -12.54 -1.63 24.76
CA ASP A 11 -13.03 -1.56 23.36
C ASP A 11 -13.07 -0.15 22.73
N SER A 12 -13.42 0.91 23.48
CA SER A 12 -13.56 2.26 22.90
C SER A 12 -12.22 3.01 22.74
N THR A 13 -11.26 2.75 23.62
CA THR A 13 -9.92 3.39 23.57
C THR A 13 -9.09 2.82 22.42
N SER A 14 -9.16 1.50 22.19
CA SER A 14 -8.40 0.84 21.13
C SER A 14 -8.84 1.28 19.73
N ALA A 15 -10.14 1.40 19.48
CA ALA A 15 -10.67 1.90 18.20
C ALA A 15 -10.26 3.37 17.93
N SER A 16 -10.22 4.19 18.99
CA SER A 16 -9.78 5.58 18.90
C SER A 16 -8.29 5.69 18.60
N ASP A 17 -7.47 4.79 19.14
CA ASP A 17 -6.03 4.77 18.88
C ASP A 17 -5.69 4.20 17.48
N GLU A 18 -6.43 3.20 17.00
CA GLU A 18 -6.31 2.67 15.63
C GLU A 18 -6.57 3.76 14.58
N GLU A 19 -7.64 4.55 14.73
CA GLU A 19 -7.97 5.64 13.82
C GLU A 19 -6.88 6.73 13.82
N ARG A 20 -6.32 7.04 14.99
CA ARG A 20 -5.21 7.99 15.13
C ARG A 20 -3.95 7.50 14.41
N ILE A 21 -3.64 6.21 14.52
CA ILE A 21 -2.49 5.60 13.84
C ILE A 21 -2.68 5.68 12.31
N LEU A 22 -3.88 5.34 11.81
CA LEU A 22 -4.21 5.45 10.39
C LEU A 22 -3.99 6.88 9.86
N VAL A 23 -4.55 7.88 10.54
CA VAL A 23 -4.38 9.29 10.18
C VAL A 23 -2.91 9.69 10.22
N GLN A 24 -2.15 9.24 11.22
CA GLN A 24 -0.72 9.54 11.29
C GLN A 24 0.06 8.92 10.12
N LEU A 25 -0.22 7.67 9.74
CA LEU A 25 0.42 7.02 8.59
C LEU A 25 0.15 7.79 7.29
N GLU A 26 -1.10 8.19 7.04
CA GLU A 26 -1.50 8.97 5.87
C GLU A 26 -0.81 10.33 5.83
N VAL A 27 -0.74 11.03 6.97
CA VAL A 27 -0.04 12.32 7.08
C VAL A 27 1.45 12.17 6.76
N GLN A 28 2.10 11.10 7.21
CA GLN A 28 3.51 10.87 6.91
C GLN A 28 3.73 10.47 5.44
N ALA A 29 2.85 9.65 4.85
CA ALA A 29 2.90 9.32 3.43
C ALA A 29 2.78 10.58 2.56
N GLU A 30 1.82 11.46 2.84
CA GLU A 30 1.62 12.72 2.12
C GLU A 30 2.82 13.68 2.28
N LYS A 31 3.47 13.70 3.44
CA LYS A 31 4.73 14.46 3.63
C LYS A 31 5.84 13.92 2.73
N LEU A 32 6.02 12.60 2.67
CA LEU A 32 7.01 11.98 1.79
C LEU A 32 6.70 12.25 0.31
N ARG A 33 5.43 12.21 -0.08
CA ARG A 33 4.97 12.60 -1.42
C ARG A 33 5.37 14.03 -1.79
N ARG A 34 5.17 14.99 -0.88
CA ARG A 34 5.59 16.38 -1.10
C ARG A 34 7.11 16.53 -1.18
N ILE A 35 7.86 15.73 -0.42
CA ILE A 35 9.32 15.70 -0.51
C ILE A 35 9.76 15.15 -1.88
N SER A 36 9.17 14.05 -2.35
CA SER A 36 9.53 13.45 -3.63
C SER A 36 9.23 14.38 -4.81
N GLN A 37 8.09 15.08 -4.80
CA GLN A 37 7.72 16.09 -5.80
C GLN A 37 8.73 17.25 -5.87
N ARG A 38 9.15 17.78 -4.71
CA ARG A 38 10.16 18.85 -4.65
C ARG A 38 11.51 18.38 -5.18
N MET A 39 11.94 17.16 -4.84
CA MET A 39 13.17 16.57 -5.36
C MET A 39 13.12 16.38 -6.88
N ALA A 40 11.97 15.97 -7.43
CA ALA A 40 11.78 15.84 -8.87
C ALA A 40 11.88 17.19 -9.59
N SER A 41 11.22 18.23 -9.08
CA SER A 41 11.31 19.60 -9.62
C SER A 41 12.76 20.09 -9.60
N ARG A 42 13.44 19.95 -8.46
CA ARG A 42 14.84 20.38 -8.31
C ARG A 42 15.78 19.59 -9.23
N GLY A 43 15.54 18.29 -9.37
CA GLY A 43 16.30 17.42 -10.27
C GLY A 43 16.17 17.86 -11.74
N LYS A 44 14.99 18.35 -12.15
CA LYS A 44 14.78 18.89 -13.50
C LYS A 44 15.58 20.17 -13.75
N GLU A 45 15.57 21.11 -12.82
CA GLU A 45 16.35 22.37 -12.93
C GLU A 45 17.86 22.12 -13.04
N LEU A 46 18.38 21.19 -12.23
CA LEU A 46 19.80 20.82 -12.25
C LEU A 46 20.17 20.10 -13.54
N PHE A 47 19.28 19.25 -14.04
CA PHE A 47 19.47 18.58 -15.32
C PHE A 47 19.49 19.56 -16.50
N GLU A 48 18.58 20.54 -16.54
CA GLU A 48 18.61 21.60 -17.55
C GLU A 48 19.90 22.43 -17.46
N SER A 49 20.40 22.69 -16.25
CA SER A 49 21.69 23.38 -16.04
C SER A 49 22.88 22.55 -16.53
N CYS A 50 22.86 21.22 -16.29
CA CYS A 50 23.83 20.28 -16.82
C CYS A 50 23.87 20.32 -18.35
N VAL A 51 22.70 20.30 -19.01
CA VAL A 51 22.61 20.37 -20.49
C VAL A 51 23.20 21.67 -21.01
N ARG A 52 22.89 22.81 -20.39
CA ARG A 52 23.49 24.10 -20.79
C ARG A 52 25.01 24.11 -20.65
N ALA A 53 25.54 23.61 -19.53
CA ALA A 53 26.99 23.51 -19.34
C ALA A 53 27.65 22.61 -20.39
N GLN A 54 27.01 21.49 -20.73
CA GLN A 54 27.49 20.58 -21.77
C GLN A 54 27.53 21.25 -23.16
N GLN A 55 26.49 22.03 -23.50
CA GLN A 55 26.42 22.78 -24.76
C GLN A 55 27.51 23.85 -24.89
N LEU A 56 27.92 24.45 -23.77
CA LEU A 56 28.99 25.44 -23.70
C LEU A 56 30.40 24.81 -23.65
N GLY A 57 30.50 23.48 -23.63
CA GLY A 57 31.77 22.76 -23.51
C GLY A 57 32.38 22.78 -22.09
N ASP A 58 31.63 23.26 -21.09
CA ASP A 58 32.06 23.28 -19.69
C ASP A 58 31.79 21.92 -19.02
N ASN A 59 32.68 20.96 -19.31
CA ASN A 59 32.55 19.59 -18.83
C ASN A 59 32.66 19.47 -17.30
N ALA A 60 33.39 20.37 -16.63
CA ALA A 60 33.54 20.33 -15.17
C ALA A 60 32.21 20.68 -14.49
N THR A 61 31.59 21.78 -14.91
CA THR A 61 30.28 22.21 -14.39
C THR A 61 29.18 21.22 -14.76
N ALA A 62 29.20 20.67 -15.97
CA ALA A 62 28.25 19.63 -16.39
C ALA A 62 28.37 18.38 -15.50
N SER A 63 29.58 17.89 -15.26
CA SER A 63 29.81 16.71 -14.40
C SER A 63 29.36 16.94 -12.96
N MET A 64 29.57 18.14 -12.41
CA MET A 64 29.09 18.50 -11.07
C MET A 64 27.56 18.44 -10.99
N TYR A 65 26.85 19.09 -11.93
CA TYR A 65 25.37 19.05 -11.94
C TYR A 65 24.82 17.63 -12.16
N ALA A 66 25.47 16.82 -13.01
CA ALA A 66 25.08 15.42 -13.22
C ALA A 66 25.20 14.60 -11.93
N GLY A 67 26.26 14.81 -11.14
CA GLY A 67 26.44 14.16 -9.84
C GLY A 67 25.31 14.49 -8.85
N GLU A 68 24.91 15.76 -8.77
CA GLU A 68 23.80 16.20 -7.92
C GLU A 68 22.45 15.61 -8.36
N VAL A 69 22.19 15.55 -9.67
CA VAL A 69 20.99 14.89 -10.21
C VAL A 69 20.95 13.41 -9.85
N ALA A 70 22.08 12.70 -9.97
CA ALA A 70 22.17 11.29 -9.61
C ALA A 70 21.88 11.07 -8.12
N GLN A 71 22.42 11.93 -7.25
CA GLN A 71 22.20 11.85 -5.81
C GLN A 71 20.74 12.15 -5.45
N LEU A 72 20.11 13.16 -6.06
CA LEU A 72 18.68 13.45 -5.87
C LEU A 72 17.79 12.29 -6.30
N ARG A 73 18.11 11.62 -7.42
CA ARG A 73 17.38 10.41 -7.86
C ARG A 73 17.49 9.28 -6.84
N LYS A 74 18.67 9.06 -6.28
CA LYS A 74 18.90 8.04 -5.25
C LYS A 74 18.07 8.30 -4.00
N ILE A 75 18.06 9.55 -3.51
CA ILE A 75 17.28 9.93 -2.32
C ILE A 75 15.77 9.87 -2.62
N SER A 76 15.34 10.38 -3.77
CA SER A 76 13.94 10.34 -4.21
C SER A 76 13.41 8.91 -4.26
N SER A 77 14.20 7.94 -4.74
CA SER A 77 13.83 6.53 -4.74
C SER A 77 13.53 5.99 -3.33
N VAL A 78 14.35 6.36 -2.33
CA VAL A 78 14.12 5.95 -0.93
C VAL A 78 12.84 6.58 -0.39
N VAL A 79 12.61 7.87 -0.67
CA VAL A 79 11.41 8.60 -0.23
C VAL A 79 10.14 7.97 -0.80
N VAL A 80 10.11 7.67 -2.10
CA VAL A 80 8.96 7.05 -2.76
C VAL A 80 8.70 5.64 -2.22
N LYS A 81 9.74 4.84 -1.97
CA LYS A 81 9.57 3.52 -1.32
C LYS A 81 8.98 3.65 0.08
N GLY A 82 9.39 4.66 0.84
CA GLY A 82 8.82 4.97 2.15
C GLY A 82 7.34 5.34 2.07
N GLU A 83 6.97 6.25 1.15
CA GLU A 83 5.57 6.64 0.87
C GLU A 83 4.69 5.41 0.61
N LEU A 84 5.07 4.57 -0.35
CA LEU A 84 4.32 3.37 -0.72
C LEU A 84 4.22 2.35 0.43
N SER A 85 5.27 2.23 1.23
CA SER A 85 5.26 1.31 2.38
C SER A 85 4.26 1.76 3.44
N LEU A 86 4.19 3.07 3.72
CA LEU A 86 3.21 3.62 4.67
C LEU A 86 1.77 3.46 4.16
N GLU A 87 1.53 3.70 2.87
CA GLU A 87 0.23 3.46 2.24
C GLU A 87 -0.18 1.97 2.33
N LYS A 88 0.74 1.05 2.05
CA LYS A 88 0.51 -0.40 2.19
C LYS A 88 0.08 -0.78 3.61
N VAL A 89 0.75 -0.24 4.63
CA VAL A 89 0.41 -0.47 6.04
C VAL A 89 -0.98 0.09 6.36
N ALA A 90 -1.28 1.32 5.92
CA ALA A 90 -2.57 1.94 6.14
C ALA A 90 -3.73 1.12 5.51
N LEU A 91 -3.55 0.62 4.28
CA LEU A 91 -4.53 -0.25 3.60
C LEU A 91 -4.77 -1.55 4.37
N ARG A 92 -3.70 -2.18 4.89
CA ARG A 92 -3.81 -3.40 5.70
C ARG A 92 -4.56 -3.13 7.01
N LEU A 93 -4.27 -2.02 7.69
CA LEU A 93 -4.97 -1.65 8.93
C LEU A 93 -6.46 -1.37 8.70
N ARG A 94 -6.85 -0.68 7.61
CA ARG A 94 -8.27 -0.51 7.26
C ARG A 94 -8.96 -1.85 7.03
N SER A 95 -8.31 -2.75 6.28
CA SER A 95 -8.87 -4.08 6.01
C SER A 95 -9.09 -4.88 7.30
N ILE A 96 -8.14 -4.82 8.24
CA ILE A 96 -8.26 -5.45 9.56
C ILE A 96 -9.42 -4.84 10.37
N ARG A 97 -9.58 -3.51 10.34
CA ARG A 97 -10.66 -2.81 11.04
C ARG A 97 -12.03 -3.19 10.47
N ASP A 98 -12.19 -3.13 9.16
CA ASP A 98 -13.45 -3.44 8.48
C ASP A 98 -13.82 -4.92 8.72
N PHE A 99 -12.83 -5.81 8.76
CA PHE A 99 -13.02 -7.20 9.17
C PHE A 99 -13.46 -7.34 10.63
N ARG A 100 -12.81 -6.65 11.58
CA ARG A 100 -13.17 -6.66 13.00
C ARG A 100 -14.62 -6.20 13.22
N GLN A 101 -15.05 -5.17 12.48
CA GLN A 101 -16.42 -4.69 12.51
C GLN A 101 -17.40 -5.75 12.00
N ALA A 102 -17.09 -6.44 10.90
CA ALA A 102 -17.92 -7.51 10.37
C ALA A 102 -18.08 -8.66 11.37
N VAL A 103 -16.99 -9.08 12.02
CA VAL A 103 -17.01 -10.10 13.09
C VAL A 103 -17.91 -9.68 14.26
N GLY A 104 -17.86 -8.40 14.65
CA GLY A 104 -18.70 -7.84 15.71
C GLY A 104 -20.22 -7.92 15.42
N VAL A 105 -20.62 -8.00 14.15
CA VAL A 105 -22.02 -8.11 13.73
C VAL A 105 -22.44 -9.56 13.53
N VAL A 106 -21.62 -10.37 12.87
CA VAL A 106 -21.96 -11.76 12.49
C VAL A 106 -21.90 -12.70 13.69
N GLY A 107 -20.91 -12.54 14.58
CA GLY A 107 -20.73 -13.42 15.75
C GLY A 107 -21.96 -13.50 16.67
N PRO A 108 -22.59 -12.37 17.06
CA PRO A 108 -23.83 -12.39 17.83
C PRO A 108 -25.01 -13.05 17.11
N ALA A 109 -25.12 -12.91 15.78
CA ALA A 109 -26.21 -13.52 15.01
C ALA A 109 -26.10 -15.06 14.99
N ILE A 110 -24.88 -15.60 14.84
CA ILE A 110 -24.59 -17.04 14.96
C ILE A 110 -25.06 -17.58 16.32
N LYS A 111 -24.73 -16.89 17.42
CA LYS A 111 -25.16 -17.29 18.77
C LYS A 111 -26.68 -17.33 18.93
N VAL A 112 -27.40 -16.38 18.35
CA VAL A 112 -28.87 -16.34 18.39
C VAL A 112 -29.46 -17.52 17.60
N ILE A 113 -28.91 -17.84 16.42
CA ILE A 113 -29.34 -18.98 15.61
C ILE A 113 -29.13 -20.29 16.37
N GLN A 114 -27.98 -20.46 17.02
CA GLN A 114 -27.68 -21.64 17.85
C GLN A 114 -28.65 -21.78 19.02
N GLN A 115 -28.95 -20.66 19.72
CA GLN A 115 -29.89 -20.66 20.83
C GLN A 115 -31.30 -21.09 20.37
N ILE A 116 -31.86 -20.45 19.35
CA ILE A 116 -33.21 -20.77 18.83
C ILE A 116 -33.25 -22.21 18.31
N GLY A 117 -32.20 -22.64 17.59
CA GLY A 117 -32.09 -24.02 17.11
C GLY A 117 -32.09 -25.05 18.23
N SER A 118 -31.49 -24.73 19.39
CA SER A 118 -31.51 -25.58 20.57
C SER A 118 -32.89 -25.65 21.24
N GLU A 119 -33.57 -24.51 21.38
CA GLU A 119 -34.89 -24.41 22.02
C GLU A 119 -35.97 -25.13 21.21
N LEU A 120 -35.85 -25.13 19.88
CA LEU A 120 -36.78 -25.78 18.96
C LEU A 120 -36.51 -27.26 18.73
N LYS A 121 -35.44 -27.84 19.29
CA LYS A 121 -35.02 -29.22 19.01
C LYS A 121 -36.11 -30.25 19.30
N ASP A 122 -36.82 -30.09 20.41
CA ASP A 122 -37.83 -31.05 20.88
C ASP A 122 -39.26 -30.69 20.43
N ILE A 123 -39.46 -29.46 19.93
CA ILE A 123 -40.77 -28.90 19.56
C ILE A 123 -40.97 -28.89 18.04
N ALA A 124 -39.95 -28.49 17.29
CA ALA A 124 -39.96 -28.30 15.84
C ALA A 124 -38.63 -28.77 15.22
N PRO A 125 -38.38 -30.08 15.17
CA PRO A 125 -37.09 -30.65 14.76
C PRO A 125 -36.68 -30.29 13.33
N GLU A 126 -37.63 -30.11 12.42
CA GLU A 126 -37.36 -29.68 11.03
C GLU A 126 -36.78 -28.25 10.97
N VAL A 127 -37.29 -27.35 11.82
CA VAL A 127 -36.79 -25.97 11.95
C VAL A 127 -35.43 -25.96 12.62
N SER A 128 -35.24 -26.75 13.67
CA SER A 128 -33.93 -26.93 14.34
C SER A 128 -32.86 -27.43 13.38
N THR A 129 -33.21 -28.36 12.48
CA THR A 129 -32.29 -28.89 11.45
C THR A 129 -31.93 -27.82 10.43
N SER A 130 -32.91 -27.06 9.94
CA SER A 130 -32.68 -25.95 9.00
C SER A 130 -31.81 -24.85 9.61
N LEU A 131 -31.98 -24.54 10.90
CA LEU A 131 -31.14 -23.58 11.62
C LEU A 131 -29.71 -24.08 11.82
N ARG A 132 -29.50 -25.39 12.01
CA ARG A 132 -28.16 -25.99 12.06
C ARG A 132 -27.44 -25.88 10.71
N GLU A 133 -28.12 -26.11 9.60
CA GLU A 133 -27.53 -25.92 8.26
C GLU A 133 -27.14 -24.45 7.99
N LEU A 134 -27.91 -23.50 8.54
CA LEU A 134 -27.58 -22.07 8.47
C LEU A 134 -26.40 -21.72 9.36
N ASP A 135 -26.33 -22.30 10.56
CA ASP A 135 -25.19 -22.18 11.49
C ASP A 135 -23.89 -22.66 10.81
N GLU A 136 -23.89 -23.86 10.22
CA GLU A 136 -22.74 -24.42 9.49
C GLU A 136 -22.29 -23.54 8.32
N LYS A 137 -23.23 -23.01 7.53
CA LYS A 137 -22.91 -22.09 6.41
C LYS A 137 -22.35 -20.75 6.90
N LEU A 138 -22.87 -20.23 8.01
CA LEU A 138 -22.37 -18.98 8.60
C LEU A 138 -21.01 -19.18 9.26
N ASP A 139 -20.76 -20.33 9.88
CA ASP A 139 -19.45 -20.70 10.41
C ASP A 139 -18.41 -20.87 9.28
N ASP A 140 -18.77 -21.48 8.16
CA ASP A 140 -17.89 -21.56 6.97
C ASP A 140 -17.52 -20.16 6.45
N ILE A 141 -18.49 -19.24 6.36
CA ILE A 141 -18.25 -17.85 5.99
C ILE A 141 -17.38 -17.15 7.05
N PHE A 142 -17.62 -17.41 8.33
CA PHE A 142 -16.89 -16.81 9.44
C PHE A 142 -15.43 -17.31 9.52
N ILE A 143 -15.17 -18.59 9.30
CA ILE A 143 -13.83 -19.20 9.30
C ILE A 143 -13.05 -18.84 8.04
N SER A 144 -13.69 -18.87 6.86
CA SER A 144 -13.07 -18.42 5.61
C SER A 144 -12.72 -16.94 5.63
N SER A 145 -13.50 -16.13 6.36
CA SER A 145 -13.20 -14.71 6.59
C SER A 145 -12.23 -14.50 7.76
N GLY A 146 -12.23 -15.39 8.77
CA GLY A 146 -11.47 -15.29 10.04
C GLY A 146 -10.10 -15.95 10.06
N SER A 147 -9.76 -16.74 9.05
CA SER A 147 -8.36 -17.00 8.75
C SER A 147 -7.72 -15.69 8.29
N VAL A 148 -7.17 -14.90 9.22
CA VAL A 148 -5.95 -14.16 8.88
C VAL A 148 -5.03 -15.23 8.33
N PRO A 149 -4.69 -15.25 7.03
CA PRO A 149 -3.90 -16.32 6.48
C PRO A 149 -2.64 -16.45 7.31
N SER A 150 -2.55 -17.52 8.09
CA SER A 150 -1.42 -17.88 8.96
C SER A 150 -0.14 -18.17 8.15
N GLY A 151 -0.16 -17.84 6.86
CA GLY A 151 0.88 -17.98 5.87
C GLY A 151 1.00 -16.76 4.95
N PHE A 152 0.72 -15.54 5.42
CA PHE A 152 1.29 -14.36 4.78
C PHE A 152 2.76 -14.22 5.18
N SER A 153 3.58 -15.18 4.76
CA SER A 153 4.98 -14.91 4.48
C SER A 153 5.02 -13.77 3.44
N ASP A 154 5.75 -12.70 3.75
CA ASP A 154 5.79 -11.41 3.05
C ASP A 154 6.32 -11.50 1.59
N GLU A 155 6.44 -12.70 1.00
CA GLU A 155 7.24 -12.93 -0.22
C GLU A 155 6.56 -13.73 -1.34
N ALA A 156 5.40 -14.39 -1.16
CA ALA A 156 4.93 -15.35 -2.19
C ALA A 156 3.63 -14.99 -2.94
N VAL A 157 2.78 -14.09 -2.45
CA VAL A 157 1.51 -13.74 -3.14
C VAL A 157 1.54 -12.28 -3.57
N VAL A 158 2.47 -11.96 -4.47
CA VAL A 158 2.16 -10.95 -5.47
C VAL A 158 1.16 -11.62 -6.40
N ASP A 159 -0.12 -11.47 -6.06
CA ASP A 159 -1.27 -11.96 -6.81
C ASP A 159 -1.09 -11.69 -8.30
N GLN A 160 -1.41 -12.65 -9.16
CA GLN A 160 -1.25 -12.53 -10.60
C GLN A 160 -2.07 -11.34 -11.14
N GLU A 161 -3.17 -11.01 -10.46
CA GLU A 161 -3.95 -9.78 -10.67
C GLU A 161 -3.17 -8.53 -10.26
N ALA A 162 -2.55 -8.52 -9.07
CA ALA A 162 -1.67 -7.43 -8.66
C ALA A 162 -0.49 -7.23 -9.64
N LYS A 163 0.07 -8.30 -10.21
CA LYS A 163 1.11 -8.20 -11.27
C LYS A 163 0.56 -7.56 -12.54
N LYS A 164 -0.64 -7.93 -12.98
CA LYS A 164 -1.30 -7.29 -14.14
C LYS A 164 -1.57 -5.82 -13.88
N ILE A 165 -2.12 -5.46 -12.73
CA ILE A 165 -2.39 -4.07 -12.34
C ILE A 165 -1.07 -3.28 -12.27
N LEU A 166 0.00 -3.85 -11.72
CA LEU A 166 1.31 -3.21 -11.71
C LEU A 166 1.90 -3.03 -13.12
N GLN A 167 1.70 -3.99 -14.03
CA GLN A 167 2.10 -3.84 -15.43
C GLN A 167 1.33 -2.72 -16.12
N GLU A 168 0.00 -2.68 -15.97
CA GLU A 168 -0.85 -1.62 -16.52
C GLU A 168 -0.47 -0.24 -15.94
N ALA A 169 -0.26 -0.16 -14.63
CA ALA A 169 0.19 1.05 -13.97
C ALA A 169 1.59 1.49 -14.43
N SER A 170 2.51 0.56 -14.65
CA SER A 170 3.85 0.85 -15.18
C SER A 170 3.79 1.46 -16.57
N VAL A 171 2.93 0.94 -17.46
CA VAL A 171 2.72 1.49 -18.81
C VAL A 171 2.23 2.93 -18.73
N VAL A 172 1.27 3.22 -17.84
CA VAL A 172 0.75 4.59 -17.64
C VAL A 172 1.81 5.50 -17.00
N ALA A 173 2.60 4.98 -16.06
CA ALA A 173 3.67 5.73 -15.40
C ALA A 173 4.80 6.09 -16.38
N GLU A 174 5.24 5.16 -17.22
CA GLU A 174 6.22 5.40 -18.29
C GLU A 174 5.76 6.49 -19.25
N GLN A 175 4.48 6.46 -19.67
CA GLN A 175 3.90 7.53 -20.49
C GLN A 175 4.00 8.90 -19.80
N ARG A 176 3.68 8.98 -18.50
CA ARG A 176 3.76 10.24 -17.72
C ARG A 176 5.20 10.71 -17.49
N ILE A 177 6.13 9.81 -17.23
CA ILE A 177 7.56 10.13 -17.06
C ILE A 177 8.13 10.64 -18.39
N ARG A 178 7.81 10.01 -19.52
CA ARG A 178 8.24 10.48 -20.86
C ARG A 178 7.72 11.87 -21.19
N THR A 179 6.53 12.23 -20.71
CA THR A 179 6.02 13.61 -20.83
C THR A 179 6.64 14.60 -19.85
N SER A 180 7.13 14.13 -18.69
CA SER A 180 7.71 14.97 -17.64
C SER A 180 9.21 15.22 -17.84
N PHE A 181 9.90 14.25 -18.47
CA PHE A 181 11.30 14.29 -18.87
C PHE A 181 11.39 13.85 -20.34
N PRO A 182 11.54 14.80 -21.29
CA PRO A 182 11.75 14.47 -22.70
C PRO A 182 12.98 13.57 -22.85
N ASP A 183 12.86 12.52 -23.67
CA ASP A 183 13.97 11.63 -24.00
C ASP A 183 15.14 12.47 -24.55
N MET A 184 16.21 12.58 -23.78
CA MET A 184 17.52 12.90 -24.36
C MET A 184 18.00 11.64 -25.05
N GLN A 185 17.50 11.42 -26.27
CA GLN A 185 18.17 10.52 -27.20
C GLN A 185 19.64 10.95 -27.25
N GLN A 186 20.52 9.99 -26.99
CA GLN A 186 21.95 10.10 -27.17
C GLN A 186 22.24 10.42 -28.64
N SER A 187 22.22 11.69 -29.04
CA SER A 187 22.95 12.15 -30.21
C SER A 187 24.37 12.45 -29.74
N TYR A 188 25.20 11.41 -29.61
CA TYR A 188 26.64 11.64 -29.68
C TYR A 188 26.97 12.08 -31.12
N PRO A 189 27.84 13.09 -31.29
CA PRO A 189 28.06 13.72 -32.58
C PRO A 189 28.98 12.86 -33.46
N SER A 190 28.59 12.64 -34.71
CA SER A 190 29.44 12.08 -35.76
C SER A 190 30.49 13.12 -36.20
N TRP A 191 31.60 13.26 -35.47
CA TRP A 191 32.74 14.06 -35.90
C TRP A 191 33.91 13.24 -36.46
N GLU A 192 33.73 11.93 -36.67
CA GLU A 192 34.68 11.09 -37.43
C GLU A 192 34.25 10.92 -38.89
N MET A 193 34.31 12.00 -39.67
CA MET A 193 34.48 11.90 -41.13
C MET A 193 34.95 13.25 -41.67
N GLY A 194 36.26 13.39 -41.87
CA GLY A 194 36.80 14.62 -42.49
C GLY A 194 38.22 15.03 -42.12
N ARG A 195 39.10 14.11 -41.71
CA ARG A 195 40.54 14.31 -41.86
C ARG A 195 41.18 13.08 -42.48
N ARG A 196 41.12 12.99 -43.82
CA ARG A 196 42.16 12.35 -44.63
C ARG A 196 42.32 13.11 -45.94
N THR A 197 43.56 13.55 -46.14
CA THR A 197 44.26 14.01 -47.34
C THR A 197 43.74 15.24 -48.05
#